data_AF-X1N189-F1
#
_entry.id   AF-X1N189-F1
#
_cell.length_a   1.000
_cell.length_b   1.000
_cell.length_c   1.000
_cell.angle_alpha   90.00
_cell.angle_beta   90.00
_cell.angle_gamma   90.00
#
_symmetry.space_group_name_H-M   'P 1'
#
loop_
_entity.id
_entity.type
_entity.pdbx_description
1 polymer ?
#
loop_
_entity_poly.entity_id
_entity_poly.type
_entity_poly.pdbx_seq_one_letter_code
_entity_poly.pdbx_strand_id
1 'polypeptide(L)'
;MAKGSLFVAFVCLWLAWIALTGSINPQELAVGAIVAAFVAMVSYKLLFRGRMREKFDLKRWGYALAYVPAYIWAELKAHASVIYLILHPRMPIKPGIVRVPTKLQSDFGITGLAN
;
A
#
# COMPACT_ATOMS: atom_id res chain seq x y z
N MET A 1 -7.19 12.74 -19.08
CA MET A 1 -7.01 12.13 -17.74
C MET A 1 -6.94 10.60 -17.75
N ALA A 2 -7.76 9.87 -18.51
CA ALA A 2 -7.77 8.39 -18.53
C ALA A 2 -6.47 7.72 -19.03
N LYS A 3 -5.75 8.33 -20.00
CA LYS A 3 -4.53 7.74 -20.59
C LYS A 3 -3.37 7.60 -19.59
N GLY A 4 -3.21 8.55 -18.67
CA GLY A 4 -2.13 8.51 -17.67
C GLY A 4 -2.33 7.45 -16.60
N SER A 5 -3.57 7.28 -16.11
CA SER A 5 -3.92 6.23 -15.15
C SER A 5 -3.79 4.82 -15.74
N LEU A 6 -4.12 4.66 -17.03
CA LEU A 6 -3.98 3.38 -17.72
C LEU A 6 -2.50 2.98 -17.84
N PHE A 7 -1.65 3.91 -18.28
CA PHE A 7 -0.22 3.64 -18.41
C PHE A 7 0.42 3.27 -17.07
N VAL A 8 0.09 3.99 -16.00
CA VAL A 8 0.64 3.67 -14.68
C VAL A 8 0.10 2.35 -14.15
N ALA A 9 -1.18 2.03 -14.37
CA ALA A 9 -1.71 0.71 -14.03
C ALA A 9 -0.97 -0.41 -14.76
N PHE A 10 -0.72 -0.26 -16.05
CA PHE A 10 0.08 -1.19 -16.83
C PHE A 10 1.48 -1.37 -16.22
N VAL A 11 2.21 -0.27 -15.97
CA VAL A 11 3.57 -0.34 -15.41
C VAL A 11 3.57 -1.00 -14.02
N CYS A 12 2.65 -0.63 -13.13
CA CYS A 12 2.56 -1.23 -11.80
C CYS A 12 2.25 -2.73 -11.86
N LEU A 13 1.31 -3.14 -12.71
CA LEU A 13 0.94 -4.55 -12.88
C LEU A 13 2.05 -5.38 -13.51
N TRP A 14 2.79 -4.81 -14.47
CA TRP A 14 3.91 -5.50 -15.10
C TRP A 14 5.11 -5.62 -14.16
N LEU A 15 5.42 -4.58 -13.38
CA LEU A 15 6.43 -4.67 -12.32
C LEU A 15 6.03 -5.70 -11.25
N ALA A 16 4.75 -5.76 -10.88
CA ALA A 16 4.25 -6.79 -9.99
C ALA A 16 4.40 -8.20 -10.58
N TRP A 17 4.16 -8.37 -11.89
CA TRP A 17 4.42 -9.63 -12.60
C TRP A 17 5.89 -10.03 -12.51
N ILE A 18 6.82 -9.11 -12.83
CA ILE A 18 8.27 -9.38 -12.78
C ILE A 18 8.71 -9.74 -11.36
N ALA A 19 8.21 -9.03 -10.35
CA ALA A 19 8.50 -9.33 -8.95
C ALA A 19 7.96 -10.70 -8.52
N LEU A 20 6.80 -11.10 -9.05
CA LEU A 20 6.17 -12.40 -8.74
C LEU A 20 6.89 -13.56 -9.41
N THR A 21 7.28 -13.42 -10.69
CA THR A 21 7.96 -14.49 -11.43
C THR A 21 9.46 -14.56 -11.11
N GLY A 22 10.07 -13.46 -10.66
CA GLY A 22 11.50 -13.37 -10.39
C GLY A 22 12.37 -13.61 -11.63
N SER A 23 11.79 -13.53 -12.83
CA SER A 23 12.43 -13.89 -14.09
C SER A 23 12.53 -12.69 -15.03
N ILE A 24 13.68 -12.56 -15.68
CA ILE A 24 13.95 -11.58 -16.75
C ILE A 24 14.05 -12.24 -18.12
N ASN A 25 13.57 -13.48 -18.26
CA ASN A 25 13.51 -14.15 -19.55
C ASN A 25 12.61 -13.35 -20.51
N PRO A 26 13.05 -13.04 -21.75
CA PRO A 26 12.25 -12.29 -22.71
C PRO A 26 10.84 -12.84 -22.97
N GLN A 27 10.65 -14.16 -22.90
CA GLN A 27 9.34 -14.80 -23.07
C GLN A 27 8.40 -14.46 -21.91
N GLU A 28 8.89 -14.56 -20.67
CA GLU A 28 8.14 -14.20 -19.46
C GLU A 28 7.79 -12.72 -19.41
N LEU A 29 8.73 -11.86 -19.83
CA LEU A 29 8.51 -10.42 -19.91
C LEU A 29 7.43 -10.07 -20.93
N ALA A 30 7.47 -10.70 -22.11
CA ALA A 30 6.49 -10.48 -23.17
C ALA A 30 5.08 -10.94 -22.76
N VAL A 31 4.95 -12.14 -22.20
CA VAL A 31 3.66 -12.65 -21.70
C VAL A 31 3.14 -11.75 -20.57
N GLY A 32 4.00 -11.40 -19.62
CA GLY A 32 3.65 -10.50 -18.52
C GLY A 32 3.19 -9.13 -19.00
N ALA A 33 3.81 -8.57 -20.04
CA ALA A 33 3.40 -7.29 -20.62
C ALA A 33 2.00 -7.40 -21.26
N ILE A 34 1.72 -8.47 -22.01
CA ILE A 34 0.40 -8.69 -22.62
C ILE A 34 -0.67 -8.82 -21.54
N VAL A 35 -0.44 -9.64 -20.51
CA VAL A 35 -1.37 -9.85 -19.40
C VAL A 35 -1.58 -8.55 -18.62
N ALA A 36 -0.51 -7.84 -18.26
CA ALA A 36 -0.59 -6.57 -17.55
C ALA A 36 -1.37 -5.52 -18.36
N ALA A 37 -1.18 -5.45 -19.68
CA ALA A 37 -1.92 -4.54 -20.55
C ALA A 37 -3.41 -4.87 -20.55
N PHE A 38 -3.77 -6.15 -20.69
CA PHE A 38 -5.16 -6.60 -20.64
C PHE A 38 -5.83 -6.24 -19.31
N VAL A 39 -5.20 -6.58 -18.19
CA VAL A 39 -5.73 -6.30 -16.85
C VAL A 39 -5.82 -4.80 -16.59
N ALA A 40 -4.82 -4.02 -17.02
CA ALA A 40 -4.83 -2.57 -16.88
C ALA A 40 -6.02 -1.93 -17.62
N MET A 41 -6.34 -2.37 -18.85
CA MET A 41 -7.46 -1.83 -19.63
C MET A 41 -8.80 -1.95 -18.90
N VAL A 42 -9.01 -3.05 -18.17
CA VAL A 42 -10.26 -3.30 -17.44
C VAL A 42 -10.25 -2.63 -16.06
N SER A 43 -9.09 -2.55 -15.40
CA SER A 43 -9.00 -2.18 -13.97
C SER A 43 -8.48 -0.77 -13.67
N TYR A 44 -7.93 -0.02 -14.63
CA TYR A 44 -7.20 1.23 -14.34
C TYR A 44 -8.02 2.28 -13.57
N LYS A 45 -9.35 2.34 -13.80
CA LYS A 45 -10.26 3.26 -13.11
C LYS A 45 -10.46 2.90 -11.64
N LEU A 46 -10.32 1.62 -11.29
CA LEU A 46 -10.40 1.13 -9.92
C LEU A 46 -9.09 1.42 -9.18
N LEU A 47 -7.95 1.07 -9.80
CA LEU A 47 -6.63 1.16 -9.17
C LEU A 47 -6.19 2.62 -8.93
N PHE A 48 -6.50 3.52 -9.86
CA PHE A 48 -6.03 4.90 -9.79
C PHE A 48 -7.19 5.89 -9.90
N ARG A 49 -7.84 6.15 -8.76
CA ARG A 49 -8.72 7.32 -8.58
C ARG A 49 -7.90 8.59 -8.31
N GLY A 50 -8.35 9.73 -8.86
CA GLY A 50 -7.77 11.07 -8.63
C GLY A 50 -6.72 11.52 -9.65
N ARG A 51 -6.10 12.69 -9.41
CA ARG A 51 -5.06 13.25 -10.30
C ARG A 51 -3.73 12.51 -10.13
N MET A 52 -3.24 11.89 -11.21
CA MET A 52 -1.99 11.14 -11.22
C MET A 52 -0.76 11.96 -10.81
N ARG A 53 -0.73 13.24 -11.20
CA ARG A 53 0.40 14.16 -10.99
C ARG A 53 0.75 14.33 -9.51
N GLU A 54 -0.25 14.29 -8.63
CA GLU A 54 -0.07 14.43 -7.18
C GLU A 54 0.47 13.14 -6.53
N LYS A 55 0.41 12.00 -7.21
CA LYS A 55 0.90 10.69 -6.72
C LYS A 55 2.39 10.46 -7.00
N PHE A 56 2.97 11.19 -7.96
CA PHE A 56 4.40 11.12 -8.31
C PHE A 56 5.21 12.30 -7.76
N ASP A 57 4.70 12.99 -6.74
CA ASP A 57 5.48 14.01 -6.04
C ASP A 57 6.59 13.34 -5.21
N LEU A 58 7.84 13.57 -5.62
CA LEU A 58 9.03 13.01 -5.00
C LEU A 58 9.14 13.37 -3.52
N LYS A 59 8.61 14.53 -3.10
CA LYS A 59 8.57 14.93 -1.68
C LYS A 59 7.70 13.97 -0.87
N ARG A 60 6.55 13.57 -1.40
CA ARG A 60 5.62 12.64 -0.71
C ARG A 60 6.26 11.26 -0.53
N TRP A 61 6.98 10.79 -1.54
CA TRP A 61 7.76 9.56 -1.45
C TRP A 61 8.90 9.67 -0.44
N GLY A 62 9.58 10.82 -0.38
CA GLY A 62 10.58 11.11 0.64
C GLY A 62 10.01 11.06 2.06
N TYR A 63 8.85 11.68 2.31
CA TYR A 63 8.16 11.59 3.61
C TYR A 63 7.69 10.16 3.93
N ALA A 64 7.16 9.42 2.95
CA ALA A 64 6.74 8.04 3.15
C ALA A 64 7.93 7.16 3.57
N LEU A 65 9.07 7.30 2.89
CA LEU A 65 10.29 6.56 3.22
C LEU A 65 10.86 6.97 4.58
N ALA A 66 10.90 8.27 4.88
CA ALA A 66 11.36 8.79 6.17
C ALA A 66 10.45 8.35 7.34
N TYR A 67 9.18 8.02 7.08
CA TYR A 67 8.25 7.50 8.07
C TYR A 67 8.47 6.01 8.40
N VAL A 68 9.06 5.22 7.49
CA VAL A 68 9.25 3.77 7.65
C VAL A 68 9.92 3.39 8.98
N PRO A 69 11.03 4.03 9.43
CA PRO A 69 11.65 3.66 10.70
C PRO A 69 10.74 3.89 11.91
N ALA A 70 9.97 4.97 11.91
CA ALA A 70 9.02 5.28 12.97
C ALA A 70 7.86 4.26 13.01
N TYR A 71 7.37 3.87 11.82
CA TYR A 71 6.35 2.83 11.68
C TYR A 71 6.85 1.48 12.20
N ILE A 72 8.02 1.03 11.76
CA ILE A 72 8.61 -0.25 12.22
C ILE A 72 8.80 -0.24 13.74
N TRP A 73 9.28 0.86 14.32
CA TRP A 73 9.44 0.96 15.76
C TRP A 73 8.10 0.89 16.53
N ALA A 74 7.05 1.52 15.99
CA ALA A 74 5.71 1.43 16.55
C ALA A 74 5.16 0.00 16.47
N GLU A 75 5.33 -0.65 15.31
CA GLU A 75 4.89 -2.03 15.05
C GLU A 75 5.57 -3.02 16.01
N LEU A 76 6.89 -2.95 16.16
CA LEU A 76 7.64 -3.80 17.09
C LEU A 76 7.17 -3.63 18.54
N LYS A 77 6.94 -2.38 18.98
CA LYS A 77 6.40 -2.11 20.33
C LYS A 77 4.99 -2.66 20.51
N ALA A 78 4.15 -2.57 19.48
CA ALA A 78 2.79 -3.11 19.52
C ALA A 78 2.81 -4.63 19.69
N HIS A 79 3.59 -5.36 18.87
CA HIS A 79 3.76 -6.81 18.99
C HIS A 79 4.34 -7.21 20.35
N ALA A 80 5.37 -6.51 20.84
CA ALA A 80 5.93 -6.75 22.17
C ALA A 80 4.88 -6.57 23.28
N SER A 81 4.00 -5.55 23.17
CA SER A 81 2.91 -5.31 24.13
C SER A 81 1.89 -6.44 24.10
N VAL A 82 1.55 -6.96 22.92
CA VAL A 82 0.63 -8.10 22.77
C VAL A 82 1.26 -9.37 23.37
N ILE A 83 2.54 -9.64 23.10
CA ILE A 83 3.28 -10.77 23.69
C ILE A 83 3.26 -10.68 25.22
N TYR A 84 3.55 -9.50 25.77
CA TYR A 84 3.47 -9.27 27.21
C TYR A 84 2.08 -9.56 27.76
N LEU A 85 1.03 -9.04 27.11
CA LEU A 85 -0.35 -9.25 27.54
C LEU A 85 -0.70 -10.73 27.57
N ILE A 86 -0.36 -11.50 26.53
CA ILE A 86 -0.62 -12.94 26.42
C ILE A 86 0.10 -13.76 27.49
N LEU A 87 1.38 -13.44 27.75
CA LEU A 87 2.18 -14.18 28.73
C LEU A 87 1.88 -13.76 30.18
N HIS A 88 1.23 -12.63 30.40
CA HIS A 88 0.95 -12.13 31.73
C HIS A 88 -0.19 -12.94 32.39
N PRO A 89 0.03 -13.60 33.54
CA PRO A 89 -0.97 -14.50 34.15
C PRO A 89 -2.32 -13.84 34.45
N ARG A 90 -2.33 -12.53 34.72
CA ARG A 90 -3.54 -11.76 35.02
C ARG A 90 -4.26 -11.21 33.78
N MET A 91 -3.68 -11.33 32.58
CA MET A 91 -4.26 -10.85 31.32
C MET A 91 -4.97 -9.48 31.45
N PRO A 92 -4.27 -8.40 31.80
CA PRO A 92 -4.90 -7.14 32.24
C PRO A 92 -5.48 -6.34 31.06
N ILE A 93 -6.52 -6.86 30.42
CA ILE A 93 -7.22 -6.26 29.28
C ILE A 93 -8.53 -5.65 29.76
N LYS A 94 -8.81 -4.41 29.34
CA LYS A 94 -10.08 -3.71 29.60
C LYS A 94 -10.70 -3.29 28.26
N PRO A 95 -11.59 -4.11 27.67
CA PRO A 95 -12.15 -3.82 26.36
C PRO A 95 -13.09 -2.60 26.43
N GLY A 96 -13.14 -1.85 25.34
CA GLY A 96 -14.04 -0.70 25.20
C GLY A 96 -14.04 -0.20 23.75
N ILE A 97 -15.20 0.27 23.28
CA ILE A 97 -15.32 0.91 21.98
C ILE A 97 -15.06 2.40 22.16
N VAL A 98 -13.98 2.89 21.57
CA VAL A 98 -13.58 4.30 21.64
C VAL A 98 -13.62 4.94 20.24
N ARG A 99 -14.11 6.18 20.16
CA ARG A 99 -14.13 6.95 18.92
C ARG A 99 -12.90 7.87 18.87
N VAL A 100 -12.06 7.69 17.85
CA VAL A 100 -10.90 8.57 17.61
C VAL A 100 -11.20 9.48 16.41
N PRO A 101 -11.45 10.79 16.61
CA PRO A 101 -11.70 11.71 15.51
C PRO A 101 -10.43 11.96 14.68
N THR A 102 -10.56 12.05 13.36
CA THR A 102 -9.47 12.38 12.43
C THR A 102 -9.79 13.62 11.61
N LYS A 103 -8.75 14.37 11.23
CA LYS A 103 -8.84 15.54 10.32
C LYS A 103 -8.54 15.17 8.86
N LEU A 104 -8.21 13.90 8.59
CA LEU A 104 -7.90 13.42 7.24
C LEU A 104 -9.15 13.48 6.36
N GLN A 105 -8.98 13.99 5.15
CA GLN A 105 -10.08 14.17 4.19
C GLN A 105 -10.00 13.23 2.99
N SER A 106 -8.82 12.70 2.67
CA SER A 106 -8.65 11.82 1.52
C SER A 106 -8.97 10.37 1.90
N ASP A 107 -9.73 9.68 1.05
CA ASP A 107 -10.03 8.25 1.23
C ASP A 107 -8.75 7.43 1.47
N PHE A 108 -7.70 7.68 0.68
CA PHE A 108 -6.40 7.01 0.83
C PHE A 108 -5.73 7.30 2.19
N GLY A 109 -5.82 8.54 2.68
CA GLY A 109 -5.27 8.91 3.98
C GLY A 109 -6.05 8.26 5.13
N ILE A 110 -7.37 8.25 5.03
CA ILE A 110 -8.24 7.59 6.02
C ILE A 110 -7.97 6.09 6.05
N THR A 111 -7.90 5.43 4.89
CA THR A 111 -7.55 4.00 4.79
C THR A 111 -6.15 3.72 5.31
N GLY A 112 -5.17 4.58 4.99
CA GLY A 112 -3.80 4.42 5.48
C GLY A 112 -3.63 4.68 6.98
N LEU A 113 -4.53 5.42 7.63
CA LEU A 113 -4.56 5.58 9.08
C LEU A 113 -5.23 4.39 9.78
N ALA A 114 -6.16 3.72 9.11
CA ALA A 114 -6.91 2.60 9.65
C ALA A 114 -6.13 1.27 9.60
N ASN A 115 -5.08 1.20 8.79
CA ASN A 115 -4.19 0.05 8.61
C ASN A 115 -2.84 0.31 9.28
#